data_AF-A0A5K1GN86-F1
#
_entry.id   AF-A0A5K1GN86-F1
#
_cell.length_a   1.000
_cell.length_b   1.000
_cell.length_c   1.000
_cell.angle_alpha   90.00
_cell.angle_beta   90.00
_cell.angle_gamma   90.00
#
_symmetry.space_group_name_H-M   'P 1'
#
loop_
_entity.id
_entity.type
_entity.pdbx_description
1 polymer ?
#
loop_
_entity_poly.entity_id
_entity_poly.type
_entity_poly.pdbx_seq_one_letter_code
_entity_poly.pdbx_strand_id
1 'polypeptide(L)' 'EVGNVAAFLASPMASAMTGNVVYVDNGLQAMGVGVDSPIFSNLDIPTSEKTKALASAIFH' A
#
# COMPACT_ATOMS: atom_id res chain seq x y z
N GLU A 1 -2.86 9.46 -8.18
CA GLU A 1 -1.99 9.65 -7.00
C GLU A 1 -0.68 10.36 -7.33
N VAL A 2 0.13 9.80 -8.25
CA VAL A 2 1.45 10.36 -8.64
C VAL A 2 1.42 11.85 -8.99
N GLY A 3 0.44 12.30 -9.78
CA GLY A 3 0.31 13.71 -10.16
C GLY A 3 0.07 14.66 -8.99
N ASN A 4 -0.70 14.25 -7.98
CA ASN A 4 -0.96 15.08 -6.79
C ASN A 4 0.28 15.15 -5.91
N VAL A 5 1.02 14.04 -5.77
CA VAL A 5 2.31 14.03 -5.06
C VAL A 5 3.30 14.94 -5.77
N ALA A 6 3.40 14.85 -7.10
CA ALA A 6 4.25 15.74 -7.89
C ALA A 6 3.86 17.22 -7.73
N ALA A 7 2.56 17.52 -7.76
CA ALA A 7 2.07 18.89 -7.54
C ALA A 7 2.41 19.43 -6.14
N PHE A 8 2.33 18.58 -5.11
CA PHE A 8 2.76 18.95 -3.76
C PHE A 8 4.28 19.16 -3.67
N LEU A 9 5.09 18.27 -4.24
CA LEU A 9 6.55 18.38 -4.26
C LEU A 9 7.04 19.61 -5.03
N ALA A 10 6.32 20.02 -6.08
CA ALA A 10 6.60 21.24 -6.83
C ALA A 10 6.13 22.52 -6.13
N SER A 11 5.42 22.41 -5.00
CA SER A 11 4.86 23.55 -4.28
C SER A 11 5.81 24.12 -3.21
N PRO A 12 5.60 25.37 -2.75
CA PRO A 12 6.38 25.95 -1.65
C PRO A 12 6.29 25.17 -0.33
N MET A 13 5.25 24.35 -0.14
CA MET A 13 5.06 23.53 1.06
C MET A 13 6.12 22.43 1.19
N ALA A 14 6.75 22.04 0.08
CA ALA A 14 7.84 21.08 0.04
C ALA A 14 9.23 21.74 0.01
N SER A 15 9.35 23.05 0.29
CA SER A 15 10.62 23.80 0.15
C SER A 15 11.80 23.25 0.97
N ALA A 16 11.54 22.52 2.05
CA ALA A 16 12.56 21.87 2.87
C ALA A 16 12.86 20.41 2.45
N MET A 17 12.13 19.85 1.49
CA MET A 17 12.34 18.49 0.98
C MET A 17 13.08 18.52 -0.36
N THR A 18 14.35 18.10 -0.35
CA THR A 18 15.22 18.07 -1.53
C THR A 18 16.16 16.86 -1.46
N GLY A 19 16.52 16.31 -2.62
CA GLY A 19 17.38 15.13 -2.72
C GLY A 19 16.72 13.82 -2.27
N ASN A 20 15.43 13.82 -1.95
CA ASN A 20 14.67 12.63 -1.57
C ASN A 20 14.17 11.87 -2.80
N VAL A 21 14.13 10.54 -2.69
CA VAL A 21 13.37 9.68 -3.61
C VAL A 21 12.03 9.36 -2.93
N VAL A 22 10.93 9.81 -3.53
CA VAL A 22 9.57 9.61 -2.99
C VAL A 22 8.86 8.53 -3.81
N TYR A 23 8.39 7.50 -3.12
CA TYR A 23 7.73 6.35 -3.74
C TYR A 23 6.21 6.50 -3.66
N VAL A 24 5.55 6.34 -4.81
CA VAL A 24 4.10 6.41 -4.97
C VAL A 24 3.63 5.10 -5.58
N ASP A 25 3.71 4.04 -4.78
CA ASP A 25 3.53 2.64 -5.20
C ASP A 25 2.58 1.88 -4.27
N ASN A 26 1.68 2.59 -3.59
CA ASN A 26 0.76 2.06 -2.58
C ASN A 26 1.47 1.35 -1.40
N GLY A 27 2.73 1.69 -1.15
CA GLY A 27 3.53 1.13 -0.05
C GLY A 27 4.23 -0.17 -0.40
N LEU A 28 4.25 -0.59 -1.67
CA LEU A 28 4.87 -1.83 -2.10
C LEU A 28 6.35 -1.88 -1.72
N GLN A 29 7.09 -0.78 -1.86
CA GLN A 29 8.49 -0.73 -1.47
C GLN A 29 8.72 -1.03 0.03
N ALA A 30 7.77 -0.68 0.91
CA ALA A 30 7.90 -0.96 2.33
C ALA A 30 7.68 -2.44 2.69
N MET A 31 7.16 -3.24 1.76
CA MET A 31 6.84 -4.64 1.99
C MET A 31 8.09 -5.50 1.91
N GLY A 32 8.38 -6.26 2.97
CA GLY A 32 9.58 -7.11 3.06
C GLY A 32 9.48 -8.46 2.35
N VAL A 33 8.27 -8.94 2.03
CA VAL A 33 8.01 -10.21 1.35
C VAL A 33 6.74 -10.10 0.49
N GLY A 34 6.69 -10.88 -0.59
CA GLY A 34 5.45 -11.05 -1.37
C GLY A 34 4.43 -11.87 -0.58
N VAL A 35 3.25 -11.30 -0.37
CA VAL A 35 2.13 -11.99 0.32
C VAL A 35 1.57 -13.17 -0.48
N ASP A 36 1.90 -13.24 -1.77
CA ASP A 36 1.56 -14.30 -2.72
C ASP A 36 2.61 -15.42 -2.80
N SER A 37 3.66 -15.36 -1.97
CA SER A 37 4.68 -16.41 -1.94
C SER A 37 4.06 -17.78 -1.61
N PRO A 38 4.39 -18.85 -2.36
CA PRO A 38 3.92 -20.20 -2.06
C PRO A 38 4.29 -20.69 -0.66
N ILE A 39 5.33 -20.13 -0.04
CA ILE A 39 5.74 -20.44 1.34
C ILE A 39 4.60 -20.09 2.33
N PHE A 40 3.78 -19.10 2.01
CA PHE A 40 2.66 -18.67 2.84
C PHE A 40 1.34 -19.37 2.52
N SER A 41 1.29 -20.26 1.53
CA SER A 41 0.03 -20.87 1.05
C SER A 41 -0.69 -21.70 2.12
N ASN A 42 0.05 -22.23 3.10
CA ASN A 42 -0.47 -23.10 4.16
C ASN A 42 -0.54 -22.41 5.52
N LEU A 43 -0.25 -21.10 5.60
CA LEU A 43 -0.48 -20.31 6.81
C LEU A 43 -1.87 -19.67 6.74
N ASP A 44 -2.58 -19.66 7.87
CA ASP A 44 -3.88 -18.98 7.98
C ASP A 44 -3.69 -17.46 8.14
N ILE A 45 -3.01 -16.85 7.17
CA ILE A 45 -2.83 -15.40 7.12
C ILE A 45 -4.17 -14.77 6.71
N PRO A 46 -4.68 -13.78 7.45
CA PRO A 46 -5.86 -13.03 7.05
C PRO A 46 -5.59 -12.31 5.72
N THR A 47 -6.31 -12.68 4.67
CA THR A 47 -6.26 -12.01 3.36
C THR A 47 -7.49 -11.14 3.18
N SER A 48 -7.40 -10.09 2.36
CA SER A 48 -8.51 -9.18 2.10
C SER A 48 -9.77 -9.89 1.61
N GLU A 49 -9.61 -10.99 0.87
CA GLU A 49 -10.71 -11.82 0.39
C GLU A 49 -11.44 -12.55 1.53
N LYS A 50 -10.69 -13.13 2.48
CA LYS A 50 -11.27 -13.74 3.69
C LYS A 50 -11.99 -12.68 4.55
N THR A 51 -11.43 -11.49 4.67
CA THR A 51 -12.02 -10.39 5.44
C THR A 51 -13.28 -9.82 4.77
N LYS A 52 -13.29 -9.68 3.44
CA LYS A 52 -14.46 -9.24 2.66
C LYS A 52 -15.60 -10.25 2.72
N ALA A 53 -15.29 -11.55 2.60
CA ALA A 53 -16.28 -12.61 2.71
C ALA A 53 -16.99 -12.60 4.08
N LEU A 54 -16.23 -12.37 5.16
CA LEU A 54 -16.79 -12.24 6.50
C LEU A 54 -17.67 -10.99 6.64
N ALA A 55 -17.24 -9.84 6.11
CA ALA A 55 -18.03 -8.61 6.15
C ALA A 55 -19.34 -8.75 5.34
N SER A 56 -19.29 -9.34 4.15
CA SER A 56 -20.48 -9.58 3.32
C SER A 56 -21.48 -10.54 3.96
N ALA A 57 -21.02 -11.50 4.79
CA ALA A 57 -21.90 -12.43 5.50
C ALA A 57 -22.63 -11.79 6.68
N ILE A 58 -22.10 -10.69 7.24
CA ILE A 58 -22.64 -10.00 8.42
C ILE A 58 -23.60 -8.85 8.04
N PHE A 59 -23.49 -8.27 6.84
CA PHE A 59 -24.29 -7.11 6.39
C PHE A 59 -25.51 -7.46 5.52
N HIS A 60 -26.18 -8.60 5.77
CA HIS A 60 -27.57 -8.82 5.34
C HIS A 60 -28.55 -8.45 6.46
#